data_AF-A0A5B7GYD3-F1
#
_entry.id   AF-A0A5B7GYD3-F1
#
_cell.length_a   1.000
_cell.length_b   1.000
_cell.length_c   1.000
_cell.angle_alpha   90.00
_cell.angle_beta   90.00
_cell.angle_gamma   90.00
#
_symmetry.space_group_name_H-M   'P 1'
#
loop_
_entity.id
_entity.type
_entity.pdbx_description
1 polymer ?
#
loop_
_entity_poly.entity_id
_entity_poly.type
_entity_poly.pdbx_seq_one_letter_code
_entity_poly.pdbx_strand_id
1 'polypeptide(L)'
;MFETVKAHPTSNYSKGCVYSQDLYEFPEEEILAMCPSSVQNVTKMKNSSNMVLLTFFGSTLPDRVHIGPVNLRVRRFVSCPLQCLSCSGYGHGKSSCKEASRCGNC
;
A
#
# COMPACT_ATOMS: atom_id res chain seq x y z
N MET A 1 -9.04 -37.02 6.68
CA MET A 1 -9.74 -35.76 6.96
C MET A 1 -8.87 -34.63 6.45
N PHE A 2 -9.26 -33.96 5.38
CA PHE A 2 -8.53 -32.80 4.89
C PHE A 2 -8.98 -31.59 5.72
N GLU A 3 -8.10 -31.06 6.56
CA GLU A 3 -8.37 -29.82 7.27
C GLU A 3 -8.55 -28.69 6.26
N THR A 4 -9.69 -28.02 6.33
CA THR A 4 -9.94 -26.79 5.57
C THR A 4 -9.04 -25.69 6.13
N VAL A 5 -7.90 -25.49 5.48
CA VAL A 5 -6.94 -24.43 5.83
C VAL A 5 -7.63 -23.08 5.70
N LYS A 6 -7.92 -22.43 6.84
CA LYS A 6 -8.45 -21.07 6.87
C LYS A 6 -7.31 -20.09 6.57
N ALA A 7 -7.58 -19.12 5.71
CA ALA A 7 -6.64 -18.05 5.41
C ALA A 7 -6.27 -17.29 6.71
N HIS A 8 -4.98 -17.28 7.06
CA HIS A 8 -4.42 -16.42 8.11
C HIS A 8 -4.81 -14.94 7.89
N PRO A 9 -5.34 -14.22 8.90
CA PRO A 9 -5.98 -12.90 8.71
C PRO A 9 -5.09 -11.81 8.13
N THR A 10 -3.78 -11.89 8.33
CA THR A 10 -2.81 -10.85 7.94
C THR A 10 -1.84 -11.28 6.85
N SER A 11 -1.66 -12.58 6.63
CA SER A 11 -0.59 -13.10 5.76
C SER A 11 -1.04 -13.38 4.33
N ASN A 12 -2.35 -13.32 4.07
CA ASN A 12 -2.94 -13.56 2.76
C ASN A 12 -3.24 -12.28 1.99
N TYR A 13 -2.56 -11.18 2.32
CA TYR A 13 -2.69 -9.93 1.58
C TYR A 13 -1.33 -9.41 1.15
N SER A 14 -1.22 -9.09 -0.13
CA SER A 14 -0.06 -8.43 -0.70
C SER A 14 -0.43 -7.03 -1.16
N LYS A 15 0.53 -6.10 -1.07
CA LYS A 15 0.32 -4.70 -1.42
C LYS A 15 1.17 -4.33 -2.63
N GLY A 16 0.52 -3.79 -3.65
CA GLY A 16 1.18 -3.26 -4.83
C GLY A 16 0.72 -1.85 -5.14
N CYS A 17 1.57 -1.05 -5.76
CA CYS A 17 1.20 0.27 -6.23
C CYS A 17 1.27 0.36 -7.75
N VAL A 18 0.37 1.16 -8.31
CA VAL A 18 0.35 1.56 -9.71
C VAL A 18 0.39 3.09 -9.79
N TYR A 19 0.89 3.61 -10.90
CA TYR A 19 0.94 5.05 -11.17
C TYR A 19 0.14 5.32 -12.43
N SER A 20 -0.93 6.12 -12.32
CA SER A 20 -1.74 6.54 -13.46
C SER A 20 -2.52 7.80 -13.09
N GLN A 21 -2.38 8.85 -13.90
CA GLN A 21 -3.14 10.10 -13.74
C GLN A 21 -4.63 9.82 -13.91
N ASP A 22 -5.00 9.07 -14.95
CA ASP A 22 -6.39 8.76 -15.28
C ASP A 22 -7.10 8.08 -14.09
N LEU A 23 -6.46 7.09 -13.46
CA LEU A 23 -7.04 6.44 -12.27
C LEU A 23 -7.16 7.40 -11.09
N TYR A 24 -6.24 8.34 -10.96
CA TYR A 24 -6.25 9.29 -9.85
C TYR A 24 -7.41 10.30 -9.95
N GLU A 25 -8.06 10.43 -11.11
CA GLU A 25 -9.23 11.30 -11.30
C GLU A 25 -10.55 10.67 -10.80
N PHE A 26 -10.65 9.34 -10.78
CA PHE A 26 -11.86 8.61 -10.33
C PHE A 26 -11.86 8.35 -8.82
N PRO A 27 -12.99 8.37 -8.10
CA PRO A 27 -13.02 8.00 -6.68
C PRO A 27 -12.58 6.54 -6.44
N GLU A 28 -12.05 6.24 -5.25
CA GLU A 28 -11.49 4.92 -4.93
C GLU A 28 -12.49 3.77 -5.12
N GLU A 29 -13.77 4.03 -4.86
CA GLU A 29 -14.88 3.09 -5.03
C GLU A 29 -15.09 2.71 -6.51
N GLU A 30 -15.00 3.67 -7.42
CA GLU A 30 -15.11 3.43 -8.86
C GLU A 30 -13.89 2.67 -9.38
N ILE A 31 -12.69 3.03 -8.91
CA ILE A 31 -11.46 2.29 -9.25
C ILE A 31 -11.59 0.83 -8.79
N LEU A 32 -12.07 0.60 -7.57
CA LEU A 32 -12.27 -0.74 -7.03
C LEU A 32 -13.30 -1.54 -7.84
N ALA A 33 -14.38 -0.91 -8.29
CA ALA A 33 -15.38 -1.55 -9.14
C ALA A 33 -14.82 -1.96 -10.52
N MET A 34 -13.83 -1.25 -11.03
CA MET A 34 -13.12 -1.58 -12.27
C MET A 34 -11.98 -2.59 -12.09
N CYS A 35 -11.60 -2.92 -10.86
CA CYS A 35 -10.54 -3.86 -10.55
C CYS A 35 -11.01 -5.33 -10.64
N PRO A 36 -10.09 -6.28 -10.87
CA PRO A 36 -10.41 -7.70 -10.78
C PRO A 36 -10.73 -8.09 -9.33
N SER A 37 -11.47 -9.18 -9.14
CA SER A 37 -11.86 -9.72 -7.83
C SER A 37 -10.68 -10.06 -6.90
N SER A 38 -9.47 -10.17 -7.44
CA SER A 38 -8.24 -10.33 -6.65
C SER A 38 -7.88 -9.08 -5.84
N VAL A 39 -8.33 -7.89 -6.24
CA VAL A 39 -8.12 -6.64 -5.50
C VAL A 39 -9.23 -6.46 -4.46
N GLN A 40 -8.84 -6.32 -3.20
CA GLN A 40 -9.74 -6.21 -2.06
C GLN A 40 -9.91 -4.78 -1.56
N ASN A 41 -8.91 -3.92 -1.83
CA ASN A 41 -8.95 -2.53 -1.42
C ASN A 41 -8.09 -1.66 -2.34
N VAL A 42 -8.51 -0.41 -2.52
CA VAL A 42 -7.85 0.64 -3.28
C VAL A 42 -7.65 1.84 -2.35
N THR A 43 -6.47 2.44 -2.37
CA THR A 43 -6.18 3.65 -1.59
C THR A 43 -5.30 4.61 -2.39
N LYS A 44 -5.72 5.85 -2.56
CA LYS A 44 -4.93 6.92 -3.17
C LYS A 44 -3.94 7.47 -2.16
N MET A 45 -2.68 7.58 -2.57
CA MET A 45 -1.63 8.13 -1.71
C MET A 45 -1.56 9.65 -1.86
N LYS A 46 -1.96 10.38 -0.82
CA LYS A 46 -2.08 11.85 -0.80
C LYS A 46 -0.77 12.61 -1.12
N ASN A 47 0.38 12.02 -0.82
CA ASN A 47 1.68 12.68 -0.91
C ASN A 47 2.52 12.22 -2.12
N SER A 48 1.93 11.49 -3.06
CA SER A 48 2.64 10.97 -4.23
C SER A 48 1.82 11.24 -5.47
N SER A 49 2.47 11.83 -6.47
CA SER A 49 1.88 12.11 -7.78
C SER A 49 1.31 10.82 -8.37
N ASN A 50 -0.02 10.71 -8.37
CA ASN A 50 -0.79 9.68 -9.09
C ASN A 50 -0.58 8.23 -8.65
N MET A 51 -0.09 8.00 -7.43
CA MET A 51 0.07 6.65 -6.91
C MET A 51 -1.25 6.13 -6.31
N VAL A 52 -1.63 4.94 -6.77
CA VAL A 52 -2.76 4.18 -6.23
C VAL A 52 -2.20 2.89 -5.62
N LEU A 53 -2.47 2.68 -4.33
CA LEU A 53 -2.17 1.46 -3.60
C LEU A 53 -3.31 0.46 -3.79
N LEU A 54 -2.97 -0.74 -4.23
CA LEU A 54 -3.86 -1.88 -4.39
C LEU A 54 -3.50 -2.93 -3.34
N THR A 55 -4.51 -3.42 -2.64
CA THR A 55 -4.39 -4.56 -1.72
C THR A 55 -4.98 -5.78 -2.39
N PHE A 56 -4.14 -6.78 -2.66
CA PHE A 56 -4.53 -8.03 -3.31
C PHE A 56 -4.78 -9.12 -2.27
N PHE A 57 -5.75 -9.99 -2.53
CA PHE A 57 -5.87 -11.26 -1.82
C PHE A 57 -4.86 -12.26 -2.42
N GLY A 58 -3.95 -12.74 -1.58
CA GLY A 58 -2.86 -13.66 -1.95
C GLY A 58 -1.49 -13.16 -1.50
N SER A 59 -0.55 -14.10 -1.36
CA SER A 59 0.84 -13.82 -0.99
C SER A 59 1.72 -13.38 -2.16
N THR A 60 1.28 -13.66 -3.40
CA THR A 60 1.99 -13.30 -4.62
C THR A 60 1.41 -12.04 -5.23
N LEU A 61 2.30 -11.14 -5.66
CA LEU A 61 1.92 -9.92 -6.34
C LEU A 61 1.99 -10.16 -7.86
N PRO A 62 0.94 -9.83 -8.63
CA PRO A 62 1.03 -9.91 -10.08
C PRO A 62 1.99 -8.84 -10.63
N ASP A 63 2.64 -9.08 -11.76
CA ASP A 63 3.49 -8.06 -12.42
C ASP A 63 2.63 -6.95 -13.06
N ARG A 64 1.41 -7.29 -13.49
CA ARG A 64 0.46 -6.38 -14.15
C ARG A 64 -0.97 -6.59 -13.68
N VAL A 65 -1.77 -5.53 -13.76
CA VAL A 65 -3.19 -5.55 -13.42
C VAL A 65 -3.99 -4.79 -14.48
N HIS A 66 -5.13 -5.36 -14.85
CA HIS A 66 -6.11 -4.69 -15.70
C HIS A 66 -7.10 -3.95 -14.81
N ILE A 67 -7.24 -2.64 -15.00
CA ILE A 67 -8.23 -1.81 -14.31
C ILE A 67 -9.05 -1.12 -15.40
N GLY A 68 -10.29 -1.56 -15.56
CA GLY A 68 -11.11 -1.22 -16.72
C GLY A 68 -10.37 -1.54 -18.03
N PRO A 69 -10.21 -0.58 -18.97
CA PRO A 69 -9.52 -0.81 -20.24
C PRO A 69 -7.98 -0.73 -20.15
N VAL A 70 -7.41 -0.36 -19.00
CA VAL A 70 -5.97 -0.05 -18.89
C VAL A 70 -5.20 -1.21 -18.27
N ASN A 71 -4.03 -1.52 -18.81
CA ASN A 71 -3.12 -2.55 -18.29
C ASN A 71 -1.86 -1.93 -17.64
N LEU A 72 -1.83 -1.89 -16.32
CA LEU A 72 -0.79 -1.20 -15.54
C LEU A 72 0.21 -2.18 -14.93
N ARG A 73 1.48 -1.77 -14.88
CA ARG A 73 2.52 -2.51 -14.15
C ARG A 73 2.37 -2.28 -12.65
N VAL A 74 2.31 -3.35 -11.88
CA VAL A 74 2.23 -3.31 -10.43
C VAL A 74 3.64 -3.35 -9.86
N ARG A 75 3.95 -2.42 -8.96
CA ARG A 75 5.19 -2.42 -8.18
C ARG A 75 4.90 -2.84 -6.76
N ARG A 76 5.83 -3.57 -6.12
CA ARG A 76 5.69 -3.89 -4.70
C ARG A 76 5.63 -2.61 -3.88
N PHE A 77 4.63 -2.48 -3.02
CA PHE A 77 4.55 -1.34 -2.12
C PHE A 77 5.57 -1.48 -0.99
N VAL A 78 6.36 -0.44 -0.78
CA VAL A 78 7.26 -0.28 0.37
C VAL A 78 6.80 0.97 1.11
N SER A 79 6.33 0.80 2.35
CA SER A 79 5.91 1.93 3.18
C SER A 79 7.09 2.83 3.50
N CYS A 80 6.84 4.14 3.64
CA CYS A 80 7.85 5.06 4.15
C CYS A 80 8.41 4.53 5.48
N PRO A 81 9.75 4.58 5.68
CA PRO A 81 10.36 4.19 6.93
C PRO A 81 9.75 4.98 8.09
N LEU A 82 9.52 4.30 9.23
CA LEU A 82 9.04 4.98 10.42
C LEU A 82 10.11 5.96 10.91
N GLN A 83 9.82 7.25 10.83
CA GLN A 83 10.69 8.31 11.32
C GLN A 83 10.18 8.82 12.67
N CYS A 84 11.08 8.87 13.66
CA CYS A 84 10.81 9.45 14.95
C CYS A 84 10.82 10.98 14.86
N LEU A 85 9.67 11.61 15.12
CA LEU A 85 9.53 13.06 15.08
C LEU A 85 10.20 13.79 16.25
N SER A 86 10.73 13.05 17.23
CA SER A 86 11.44 13.63 18.37
C SER A 86 12.94 13.71 18.16
N CYS A 87 13.58 12.67 17.62
CA CYS A 87 15.04 12.62 17.44
C CYS A 87 15.47 12.59 15.95
N SER A 88 14.52 12.59 15.02
CA SER A 88 14.72 12.47 13.57
C SER A 88 15.35 11.14 13.12
N GLY A 89 15.52 10.16 14.01
CA GLY A 89 15.99 8.80 13.69
C GLY A 89 14.91 7.94 13.04
N TYR A 90 15.31 6.80 12.48
CA TYR A 90 14.41 5.84 11.83
C TYR A 90 14.20 4.57 12.67
N GLY A 91 13.14 3.82 12.36
CA GLY A 91 12.85 2.49 12.93
C GLY A 91 12.06 2.50 14.24
N HIS A 92 11.74 3.68 14.78
CA HIS A 92 10.96 3.82 16.01
C HIS A 92 10.07 5.07 15.95
N GLY A 93 9.01 5.05 16.75
CA GLY A 93 8.09 6.19 16.88
C GLY A 93 8.46 7.06 18.08
N LYS A 94 7.85 8.24 18.18
CA LYS A 94 8.06 9.18 19.29
C LYS A 94 7.84 8.53 20.67
N SER A 95 6.85 7.65 20.81
CA SER A 95 6.51 6.98 22.07
C SER A 95 7.58 5.98 22.54
N SER A 96 8.42 5.47 21.64
CA SER A 96 9.50 4.53 21.95
C SER A 96 10.90 5.14 21.82
N CYS A 97 10.99 6.46 21.63
CA CYS A 97 12.24 7.21 21.52
C CYS A 97 13.01 7.19 22.85
N LYS A 98 14.31 6.89 22.81
CA LYS A 98 15.20 6.89 23.97
C LYS A 98 16.25 8.00 23.89
N GLU A 99 16.37 8.60 22.73
CA GLU A 99 17.31 9.65 22.40
C GLU A 99 16.77 11.01 22.83
N ALA A 100 17.68 11.95 23.08
CA ALA A 100 17.32 13.34 23.33
C ALA A 100 16.60 13.93 22.11
N SER A 101 15.65 14.84 22.36
CA SER A 101 14.94 15.54 21.30
C SER A 101 15.91 16.37 20.46
N ARG A 102 15.79 16.27 19.14
CA ARG A 102 16.54 17.05 18.16
C ARG A 102 15.59 17.99 17.44
N CYS A 103 16.09 19.16 17.04
CA CYS A 103 15.33 20.01 16.15
C CYS A 103 15.21 19.32 14.79
N GLY A 104 14.05 19.33 14.16
CA GLY A 104 13.89 18.83 12.80
C GLY A 104 14.60 19.69 11.74
N ASN A 105 14.97 20.92 12.11
CA ASN A 105 15.47 21.96 11.20
C ASN A 105 16.87 22.51 11.55
N CYS A 106 17.49 22.05 12.65
CA CYS A 106 18.81 22.52 13.13
C CYS A 106 19.70 21.31 13.43
#